data_AF-A0A662PCS7-F1
#
_entry.id   AF-A0A662PCS7-F1
#
_cell.length_a   1.000
_cell.length_b   1.000
_cell.length_c   1.000
_cell.angle_alpha   90.00
_cell.angle_beta   90.00
_cell.angle_gamma   90.00
#
_symmetry.space_group_name_H-M   'P 1'
#
loop_
_entity.id
_entity.type
_entity.pdbx_description
1 polymer ?
#
loop_
_entity_poly.entity_id
_entity_poly.type
_entity_poly.pdbx_seq_one_letter_code
_entity_poly.pdbx_strand_id
1 'polypeptide(L)' 'MEEGRVKERLSSISHVLSVISGKGGVGKSTVSVNLSYSLAKKGFKVGLMDA' A
#
# COMPACT_ATOMS: atom_id res chain seq x y z
N MET A 1 7.82 -18.56 -12.44
CA MET A 1 7.46 -19.20 -11.15
C MET A 1 7.23 -18.16 -10.05
N GLU A 2 8.05 -17.09 -9.96
CA GLU A 2 7.90 -15.99 -8.97
C GLU A 2 6.57 -15.21 -9.05
N GLU A 3 6.16 -14.78 -10.25
CA GLU A 3 4.96 -13.95 -10.46
C GLU A 3 3.66 -14.61 -9.99
N GLY A 4 3.53 -15.93 -10.18
CA GLY A 4 2.37 -16.69 -9.73
C GLY A 4 2.19 -16.66 -8.21
N ARG A 5 3.30 -16.72 -7.48
CA ARG A 5 3.31 -16.70 -6.00
C ARG A 5 2.93 -15.34 -5.43
N VAL A 6 3.36 -14.25 -6.07
CA VAL A 6 2.95 -12.89 -5.69
C VAL A 6 1.45 -12.70 -5.95
N LYS A 7 0.97 -13.13 -7.12
CA LYS A 7 -0.45 -13.04 -7.46
C LYS A 7 -1.33 -13.83 -6.49
N GLU A 8 -0.90 -15.04 -6.10
CA GLU A 8 -1.60 -15.86 -5.11
C GLU A 8 -1.66 -15.18 -3.74
N ARG A 9 -0.55 -14.61 -3.26
CA ARG A 9 -0.52 -13.88 -1.98
C ARG A 9 -1.42 -12.64 -1.97
N LEU A 10 -1.44 -11.91 -3.08
CA LEU A 10 -2.26 -10.69 -3.21
C LEU A 10 -3.73 -10.98 -3.57
N SER A 11 -4.07 -12.22 -3.94
CA SER A 11 -5.44 -12.59 -4.37
C SER A 11 -6.52 -12.31 -3.32
N SER A 12 -6.15 -12.32 -2.04
CA SER A 12 -7.06 -12.04 -0.91
C SER A 12 -7.25 -10.55 -0.60
N ILE A 13 -6.47 -9.67 -1.24
CA ILE A 13 -6.51 -8.22 -1.02
C ILE A 13 -7.45 -7.59 -2.04
N SER A 14 -8.53 -6.96 -1.55
CA SER A 14 -9.53 -6.31 -2.41
C SER A 14 -8.98 -5.14 -3.22
N HIS A 15 -8.04 -4.38 -2.63
CA HIS A 15 -7.47 -3.18 -3.24
C HIS A 15 -5.97 -3.06 -2.96
N VAL A 16 -5.19 -2.88 -4.02
CA VAL A 16 -3.75 -2.58 -3.94
C VAL A 16 -3.54 -1.15 -4.44
N LEU A 17 -3.07 -0.27 -3.55
CA LEU A 17 -2.84 1.15 -3.84
C LEU A 17 -1.34 1.45 -3.84
N SER A 18 -0.81 1.93 -4.96
CA SER A 18 0.58 2.33 -5.08
C SER A 18 0.72 3.84 -4.91
N VAL A 19 1.55 4.29 -3.96
CA VAL A 19 1.89 5.70 -3.76
C VAL A 19 3.26 5.95 -4.35
N ILE A 20 3.33 6.79 -5.38
CA ILE A 20 4.56 7.10 -6.12
C ILE A 20 4.86 8.60 -6.11
N SER A 21 6.14 8.95 -6.23
CA SER A 21 6.59 10.35 -6.32
C SER A 21 7.72 10.50 -7.32
N GLY A 22 7.71 11.59 -8.10
CA GLY A 22 8.74 11.86 -9.11
C GLY A 22 10.02 12.54 -8.60
N LYS A 23 10.06 12.95 -7.32
CA LYS A 23 11.20 13.65 -6.69
C LYS A 23 11.35 13.24 -5.22
N GLY A 24 12.57 13.35 -4.68
CA GLY A 24 12.83 13.17 -3.25
C GLY A 24 12.22 14.29 -2.41
N GLY A 25 11.78 13.97 -1.19
CA GLY A 25 11.31 14.97 -0.22
C GLY A 25 9.88 15.49 -0.42
N VAL A 26 9.13 15.01 -1.41
CA VAL A 26 7.73 15.46 -1.66
C VAL A 26 6.70 14.89 -0.68
N GLY A 27 7.13 14.13 0.32
CA GLY A 27 6.25 13.57 1.35
C GLY A 27 5.53 12.27 0.97
N LYS A 28 6.04 11.47 0.00
CA LYS A 28 5.49 10.15 -0.36
C LYS A 28 5.15 9.31 0.87
N SER A 29 6.13 9.07 1.74
CA SER A 29 5.96 8.24 2.93
C SER A 29 4.96 8.84 3.92
N THR A 30 4.94 10.17 4.07
CA THR A 30 3.94 10.88 4.89
C THR A 30 2.53 10.64 4.39
N VAL A 31 2.33 10.71 3.07
CA VAL A 31 1.02 10.45 2.44
C VAL A 31 0.64 8.97 2.60
N SER A 32 1.55 8.04 2.33
CA SER A 32 1.30 6.60 2.48
C SER A 32 0.86 6.23 3.90
N VAL A 33 1.57 6.70 4.92
CA VAL A 33 1.26 6.40 6.33
C VAL A 33 -0.09 6.98 6.74
N ASN A 34 -0.36 8.25 6.41
CA ASN A 34 -1.63 8.89 6.78
C ASN A 34 -2.83 8.31 6.04
N LEU A 35 -2.66 7.91 4.77
CA LEU A 35 -3.70 7.23 4.02
C LEU A 35 -4.03 5.88 4.65
N SER A 36 -3.01 5.06 4.94
CA SER A 36 -3.20 3.77 5.61
C SER A 36 -3.84 3.92 6.98
N TYR A 37 -3.39 4.89 7.79
CA TYR A 37 -3.96 5.18 9.10
C TYR A 37 -5.44 5.61 9.02
N SER A 38 -5.78 6.48 8.06
CA SER A 38 -7.16 6.95 7.88
C SER A 38 -8.10 5.82 7.43
N LEU A 39 -7.64 4.93 6.55
CA LEU A 39 -8.41 3.75 6.14
C LEU A 39 -8.58 2.76 7.31
N ALA A 40 -7.53 2.53 8.10
CA ALA A 40 -7.63 1.71 9.30
C ALA A 40 -8.62 2.30 10.31
N LYS A 41 -8.63 3.62 10.51
CA LYS A 41 -9.61 4.33 11.35
C LYS A 41 -11.05 4.19 10.89
N LYS A 42 -11.27 3.98 9.58
CA LYS A 42 -12.60 3.71 9.01
C LYS A 42 -13.02 2.24 9.14
N GLY A 43 -12.21 1.39 9.79
CA GLY A 43 -12.51 -0.02 10.03
C GLY A 43 -12.02 -0.97 8.94
N PHE A 44 -11.26 -0.50 7.95
CA PHE A 44 -10.71 -1.38 6.92
C PHE A 44 -9.48 -2.14 7.42
N LYS A 45 -9.31 -3.38 6.96
CA LYS A 45 -8.05 -4.13 7.15
C LYS A 45 -7.01 -3.59 6.16
N VAL A 46 -5.98 -2.95 6.68
CA VAL A 46 -4.96 -2.25 5.87
C VAL A 46 -3.59 -2.89 6.09
N GLY A 47 -2.86 -3.11 5.00
CA GLY A 47 -1.41 -3.36 5.01
C GLY A 47 -0.68 -2.15 4.40
N LEU A 48 0.46 -1.78 4.98
CA LEU A 48 1.37 -0.79 4.43
C LEU A 48 2.72 -1.46 4.16
N MET A 49 3.25 -1.26 2.96
CA MET A 49 4.54 -1.79 2.51
C MET A 49 5.35 -0.63 1.95
N ASP A 50 6.61 -0.51 2.37
CA ASP A 50 7.58 0.40 1.76
C ASP A 50 8.53 -0.41 0.88
N ALA A 51 9.02 0.21 -0.19
CA ALA A 51 9.85 -0.40 -1.23
C ALA A 51 11.07 0.47 -1.51
#